data_AF-C9YBZ4-F1
#
_entry.id   AF-C9YBZ4-F1
#
_cell.length_a   1.000
_cell.length_b   1.000
_cell.length_c   1.000
_cell.angle_alpha   90.00
_cell.angle_beta   90.00
_cell.angle_gamma   90.00
#
_symmetry.space_group_name_H-M   'P 1'
#
loop_
_entity.id
_entity.type
_entity.pdbx_description
1 polymer ?
#
loop_
_entity_poly.entity_id
_entity_poly.type
_entity_poly.pdbx_seq_one_letter_code
_entity_poly.pdbx_strand_id
1 'polypeptide(L)'
;MADTDGSTFINATNETGTTRIRYGQLRMSNVYGSELMSLPVPLEARYWNGTFYVTNTLDSCTTLNLSSIAMSGFTGNLAACETQISPTTAQTLSNGKLSGNGLVLSKPGQGNSGSVQLTMNVGSTASGSTCVSSASSTATAANRPWFGSNPTAKATFGMYKSPLIYLRENY
;
A
#
# COMPACT_ATOMS: atom_id res chain seq x y z
N MET A 1 25.22 -4.79 27.71
CA MET A 1 25.90 -5.67 26.74
C MET A 1 26.16 -4.84 25.50
N ALA A 2 27.37 -4.88 24.94
CA ALA A 2 27.69 -4.22 23.67
C ALA A 2 27.52 -5.26 22.56
N ASP A 3 26.97 -4.86 21.41
CA ASP A 3 26.99 -5.70 20.22
C ASP A 3 28.44 -5.80 19.71
N THR A 4 28.75 -6.90 19.05
CA THR A 4 30.09 -7.25 18.58
C THR A 4 30.63 -6.24 17.55
N ASP A 5 29.77 -5.37 17.00
CA ASP A 5 30.12 -4.33 16.03
C ASP A 5 30.31 -2.92 16.62
N GLY A 6 30.24 -2.77 17.95
CA GLY A 6 30.50 -1.49 18.61
C GLY A 6 29.38 -0.45 18.48
N SER A 7 28.21 -0.84 18.00
CA SER A 7 27.02 0.01 18.07
C SER A 7 26.50 0.12 19.52
N THR A 8 26.19 1.35 19.95
CA THR A 8 25.58 1.59 21.26
C THR A 8 24.07 1.46 21.14
N PHE A 9 23.49 0.50 21.86
CA PHE A 9 22.04 0.28 21.91
C PHE A 9 21.29 1.53 22.35
N ILE A 10 20.25 1.90 21.61
CA ILE A 10 19.30 2.92 22.01
C ILE A 10 18.39 2.28 23.06
N ASN A 11 18.78 2.39 24.33
CA ASN A 11 17.99 2.00 25.50
C ASN A 11 17.66 0.49 25.59
N ALA A 12 18.52 -0.25 26.31
CA ALA A 12 18.48 -1.72 26.47
C ALA A 12 17.22 -2.30 27.17
N THR A 13 16.19 -1.50 27.47
CA THR A 13 14.96 -1.95 28.14
C THR A 13 13.91 -2.53 27.18
N ASN A 14 14.08 -2.43 25.86
CA ASN A 14 13.10 -2.88 24.86
C ASN A 14 13.59 -4.01 23.94
N GLU A 15 14.84 -4.46 24.07
CA GLU A 15 15.33 -5.60 23.30
C GLU A 15 15.07 -6.91 24.04
N THR A 16 13.99 -7.59 23.68
CA THR A 16 13.65 -8.90 24.27
C THR A 16 14.42 -10.07 23.62
N GLY A 17 15.34 -9.85 22.69
CA GLY A 17 15.99 -10.94 21.93
C GLY A 17 15.02 -11.80 21.11
N THR A 18 13.74 -11.41 21.02
CA THR A 18 12.68 -12.13 20.29
C THR A 18 12.41 -11.56 18.90
N THR A 19 12.76 -10.29 18.66
CA THR A 19 12.54 -9.62 17.37
C THR A 19 13.65 -9.99 16.39
N ARG A 20 13.33 -10.87 15.43
CA ARG A 20 14.25 -11.19 14.33
C ARG A 20 14.13 -10.15 13.23
N ILE A 21 15.20 -9.37 13.03
CA ILE A 21 15.32 -8.44 11.91
C ILE A 21 15.54 -9.22 10.62
N ARG A 22 14.79 -8.89 9.57
CA ARG A 22 14.93 -9.49 8.24
C ARG A 22 15.05 -8.36 7.21
N TYR A 23 16.08 -8.40 6.38
CA TYR A 23 16.16 -7.53 5.21
C TYR A 23 15.09 -7.94 4.19
N GLY A 24 14.40 -6.94 3.63
CA GLY A 24 13.20 -7.18 2.86
C GLY A 24 12.73 -5.97 2.09
N GLN A 25 11.58 -6.14 1.43
CA GLN A 25 10.92 -5.10 0.64
C GLN A 25 9.43 -5.08 0.95
N LEU A 26 8.80 -3.93 0.74
CA LEU A 26 7.35 -3.88 0.58
C LEU A 26 7.01 -4.27 -0.87
N ARG A 27 5.89 -4.98 -1.03
CA ARG A 27 5.30 -5.25 -2.34
C ARG A 27 3.87 -4.76 -2.37
N MET A 28 3.59 -3.89 -3.32
CA MET A 28 2.23 -3.45 -3.66
C MET A 28 1.82 -4.15 -4.97
N SER A 29 0.57 -4.60 -5.06
CA SER A 29 0.08 -5.33 -6.24
C SER A 29 -0.92 -4.50 -7.04
N ASN A 30 -0.87 -4.63 -8.37
CA ASN A 30 -1.86 -4.02 -9.26
C ASN A 30 -3.26 -4.55 -8.97
N VAL A 31 -4.26 -3.69 -9.16
CA VAL A 31 -5.67 -4.04 -8.99
C VAL A 31 -6.51 -3.47 -10.12
N TYR A 32 -7.62 -4.14 -10.39
CA TYR A 32 -8.59 -3.72 -11.39
C TYR A 32 -10.00 -4.09 -10.92
N GLY A 33 -10.99 -3.28 -11.32
CA GLY A 33 -12.40 -3.58 -11.09
C GLY A 33 -13.30 -2.47 -11.61
N SER A 34 -14.59 -2.54 -11.29
CA SER A 34 -15.54 -1.50 -11.69
C SER A 34 -15.27 -0.18 -10.96
N GLU A 35 -15.51 0.92 -11.64
CA GLU A 35 -15.61 2.29 -11.10
C GLU A 35 -16.68 2.43 -10.00
N LEU A 36 -17.59 1.45 -9.87
CA LEU A 36 -18.65 1.41 -8.87
C LEU A 36 -18.27 0.64 -7.59
N MET A 37 -17.07 0.06 -7.54
CA MET A 37 -16.60 -0.75 -6.42
C MET A 37 -15.30 -0.20 -5.85
N SER A 38 -15.17 -0.25 -4.52
CA SER A 38 -13.89 0.04 -3.87
C SER A 38 -12.91 -1.08 -4.16
N LEU A 39 -11.62 -0.74 -4.34
CA LEU A 39 -10.58 -1.71 -4.68
C LEU A 39 -9.59 -1.87 -3.52
N PRO A 40 -9.59 -3.01 -2.81
CA PRO A 40 -8.52 -3.38 -1.89
C PRO A 40 -7.22 -3.62 -2.66
N VAL A 41 -6.17 -2.88 -2.34
CA VAL A 41 -4.83 -2.99 -2.95
C VAL A 41 -3.94 -3.83 -2.03
N PRO A 42 -3.50 -5.02 -2.46
CA PRO A 42 -2.61 -5.84 -1.64
C PRO A 42 -1.27 -5.14 -1.41
N LEU A 43 -0.94 -4.96 -0.13
CA LEU A 43 0.36 -4.45 0.35
C LEU A 43 0.91 -5.42 1.40
N GLU A 44 2.14 -5.89 1.18
CA GLU A 44 2.78 -6.87 2.06
C GLU A 44 4.28 -6.61 2.25
N ALA A 45 4.78 -6.87 3.45
CA ALA A 45 6.20 -6.96 3.74
C ALA A 45 6.72 -8.35 3.37
N ARG A 46 7.80 -8.40 2.60
CA ARG A 46 8.46 -9.62 2.17
C ARG A 46 9.92 -9.62 2.55
N TYR A 47 10.47 -10.79 2.81
CA TYR A 47 11.90 -10.99 3.03
C TYR A 47 12.45 -12.04 2.06
N TRP A 48 13.76 -11.99 1.79
CA TRP A 48 14.44 -12.98 0.99
C TRP A 48 14.69 -14.26 1.81
N ASN A 49 14.17 -15.41 1.38
CA ASN A 49 14.38 -16.69 2.07
C ASN A 49 15.61 -17.48 1.60
N GLY A 50 16.43 -16.90 0.71
CA GLY A 50 17.53 -17.59 0.03
C GLY A 50 17.25 -17.88 -1.44
N THR A 51 15.98 -17.98 -1.86
CA THR A 51 15.59 -18.31 -3.24
C THR A 51 14.58 -17.33 -3.85
N PHE A 52 13.62 -16.86 -3.06
CA PHE A 52 12.63 -15.87 -3.50
C PHE A 52 12.14 -15.01 -2.33
N TYR A 53 11.47 -13.92 -2.65
CA TYR A 53 10.81 -13.09 -1.66
C TYR A 53 9.51 -13.74 -1.19
N VAL A 54 9.41 -13.99 0.12
CA VAL A 54 8.21 -14.53 0.77
C VAL A 54 7.67 -13.54 1.79
N THR A 55 6.35 -13.58 2.03
CA THR A 55 5.70 -12.72 3.03
C THR A 55 6.34 -12.94 4.41
N ASN A 56 6.66 -11.85 5.11
CA ASN A 56 7.16 -11.89 6.47
C ASN A 56 6.00 -12.09 7.45
N THR A 57 5.55 -13.34 7.61
CA THR A 57 4.42 -13.69 8.50
C THR A 57 4.69 -13.42 9.98
N LEU A 58 5.93 -13.06 10.35
CA LEU A 58 6.28 -12.67 11.71
C LEU A 58 6.28 -11.15 11.92
N ASP A 59 6.03 -10.36 10.86
CA ASP A 59 5.91 -8.92 10.99
C ASP A 59 4.51 -8.52 11.46
N SER A 60 4.43 -8.20 12.74
CA SER A 60 3.23 -7.66 13.40
C SER A 60 3.49 -6.32 14.08
N CYS A 61 4.56 -5.62 13.71
CA CYS A 61 5.00 -4.39 14.37
C CYS A 61 5.40 -3.26 13.41
N THR A 62 5.60 -3.55 12.12
CA THR A 62 5.82 -2.50 11.13
C THR A 62 4.55 -1.68 10.97
N THR A 63 4.64 -0.38 11.25
CA THR A 63 3.56 0.58 11.04
C THR A 63 3.81 1.39 9.77
N LEU A 64 2.82 1.41 8.88
CA LEU A 64 2.83 2.14 7.60
C LEU A 64 1.78 3.25 7.63
N ASN A 65 2.20 4.48 7.32
CA ASN A 65 1.26 5.59 7.13
C ASN A 65 0.74 5.58 5.69
N LEU A 66 -0.55 5.31 5.47
CA LEU A 66 -1.10 5.19 4.11
C LEU A 66 -1.17 6.54 3.36
N SER A 67 -1.10 7.68 4.07
CA SER A 67 -0.91 9.00 3.44
C SER A 67 0.47 9.18 2.79
N SER A 68 1.39 8.23 2.97
CA SER A 68 2.69 8.22 2.28
C SER A 68 2.63 7.72 0.83
N ILE A 69 1.46 7.24 0.41
CA ILE A 69 1.25 6.78 -0.97
C ILE A 69 0.94 7.99 -1.84
N ALA A 70 1.87 8.31 -2.71
CA ALA A 70 1.67 9.25 -3.79
C ALA A 70 0.81 8.62 -4.89
N MET A 71 -0.12 9.41 -5.42
CA MET A 71 -1.02 9.08 -6.51
C MET A 71 -0.69 9.98 -7.70
N SER A 72 -0.35 9.38 -8.83
CA SER A 72 0.04 10.10 -10.04
C SER A 72 -0.39 9.34 -11.30
N GLY A 73 -0.12 9.93 -12.48
CA GLY A 73 -0.39 9.24 -13.74
C GLY A 73 -1.86 8.87 -13.93
N PHE A 74 -2.76 9.74 -13.49
CA PHE A 74 -4.20 9.60 -13.74
C PHE A 74 -4.45 9.56 -15.26
N THR A 75 -5.20 8.56 -15.72
CA THR A 75 -5.48 8.31 -17.14
C THR A 75 -6.94 7.96 -17.36
N GLY A 76 -7.41 8.07 -18.61
CA GLY A 76 -8.82 7.88 -18.94
C GLY A 76 -9.67 9.03 -18.41
N ASN A 77 -10.84 8.72 -17.87
CA ASN A 77 -11.76 9.67 -17.23
C ASN A 77 -11.67 9.62 -15.69
N LEU A 78 -10.57 9.10 -15.14
CA LEU A 78 -10.33 9.16 -13.70
C LEU A 78 -9.49 10.40 -13.40
N ALA A 79 -10.06 11.36 -12.67
CA ALA A 79 -9.37 12.55 -12.21
C ALA A 79 -8.78 12.39 -10.80
N ALA A 80 -7.90 13.32 -10.42
CA ALA A 80 -7.29 13.33 -9.10
C ALA A 80 -8.36 13.41 -8.00
N CYS A 81 -8.23 12.52 -7.02
CA CYS A 81 -9.05 12.46 -5.80
C CYS A 81 -10.53 12.11 -5.96
N GLU A 82 -10.95 11.68 -7.16
CA GLU A 82 -12.21 10.95 -7.36
C GLU A 82 -12.18 9.59 -6.65
N THR A 83 -11.02 8.92 -6.70
CA THR A 83 -10.70 7.78 -5.83
C THR A 83 -9.76 8.21 -4.72
N GLN A 84 -10.01 7.72 -3.51
CA GLN A 84 -9.35 8.15 -2.28
C GLN A 84 -8.81 6.95 -1.52
N ILE A 85 -7.68 7.15 -0.85
CA ILE A 85 -7.06 6.15 0.00
C ILE A 85 -7.82 6.05 1.33
N SER A 86 -8.14 4.83 1.72
CA SER A 86 -8.67 4.49 3.04
C SER A 86 -8.01 3.21 3.57
N PRO A 87 -7.72 3.11 4.88
CA PRO A 87 -7.78 4.19 5.87
C PRO A 87 -6.69 5.26 5.62
N THR A 88 -6.85 6.44 6.22
CA THR A 88 -5.89 7.55 6.08
C THR A 88 -4.85 7.59 7.20
N THR A 89 -5.06 6.80 8.25
CA THR A 89 -4.20 6.72 9.43
C THR A 89 -3.13 5.63 9.28
N ALA A 90 -2.16 5.66 10.20
CA ALA A 90 -1.15 4.63 10.32
C ALA A 90 -1.77 3.25 10.58
N GLN A 91 -1.32 2.25 9.83
CA GLN A 91 -1.75 0.86 9.93
C GLN A 91 -0.55 -0.02 10.29
N THR A 92 -0.70 -0.85 11.32
CA THR A 92 0.32 -1.83 11.69
C THR A 92 0.08 -3.12 10.93
N LEU A 93 1.15 -3.69 10.38
CA LEU A 93 1.07 -5.00 9.73
C LEU A 93 0.68 -6.05 10.77
N SER A 94 0.01 -7.10 10.30
CA SER A 94 -0.25 -8.33 11.02
C SER A 94 0.07 -9.47 10.06
N ASN A 95 1.01 -10.34 10.46
CA ASN A 95 1.53 -11.39 9.61
C ASN A 95 2.06 -10.87 8.25
N GLY A 96 2.71 -9.70 8.26
CA GLY A 96 3.32 -9.07 7.09
C GLY A 96 2.35 -8.42 6.12
N LYS A 97 1.07 -8.28 6.49
CA LYS A 97 0.02 -7.67 5.65
C LYS A 97 -0.79 -6.66 6.45
N LEU A 98 -1.46 -5.74 5.79
CA LEU A 98 -2.44 -4.88 6.44
C LEU A 98 -3.66 -5.72 6.89
N SER A 99 -4.16 -5.48 8.10
CA SER A 99 -5.35 -6.17 8.64
C SER A 99 -6.67 -5.64 8.05
N GLY A 100 -7.75 -6.42 8.20
CA GLY A 100 -9.08 -6.03 7.74
C GLY A 100 -9.13 -5.84 6.22
N ASN A 101 -9.71 -4.72 5.77
CA ASN A 101 -9.77 -4.39 4.34
C ASN A 101 -8.43 -3.89 3.77
N GLY A 102 -7.43 -3.65 4.64
CA GLY A 102 -6.11 -3.17 4.25
C GLY A 102 -6.13 -1.78 3.60
N LEU A 103 -5.24 -1.57 2.64
CA LEU A 103 -5.21 -0.38 1.78
C LEU A 103 -6.36 -0.51 0.78
N VAL A 104 -7.28 0.44 0.78
CA VAL A 104 -8.44 0.48 -0.11
C VAL A 104 -8.46 1.79 -0.87
N LEU A 105 -8.75 1.70 -2.16
CA LEU A 105 -9.14 2.85 -2.96
C LEU A 105 -10.67 2.91 -3.02
N SER A 106 -11.25 4.07 -2.68
CA SER A 106 -12.69 4.28 -2.79
C SER A 106 -13.14 4.16 -4.25
N LYS A 107 -14.36 3.68 -4.46
CA LYS A 107 -14.98 3.73 -5.79
C LYS A 107 -14.97 5.18 -6.32
N PRO A 108 -14.49 5.43 -7.54
CA PRO A 108 -14.51 6.78 -8.11
C PRO A 108 -15.90 7.22 -8.56
N GLY A 109 -16.82 6.29 -8.80
CA GLY A 109 -18.20 6.59 -9.21
C GLY A 109 -18.45 6.36 -10.69
N GLN A 110 -19.73 6.39 -11.07
CA GLN A 110 -20.16 6.15 -12.45
C GLN A 110 -19.55 7.19 -13.39
N GLY A 111 -19.02 6.72 -14.53
CA GLY A 111 -18.37 7.59 -15.52
C GLY A 111 -16.87 7.80 -15.27
N ASN A 112 -16.38 7.53 -14.05
CA ASN A 112 -14.98 7.81 -13.68
C ASN A 112 -14.09 6.57 -13.91
N SER A 113 -14.04 6.12 -15.16
CA SER A 113 -13.23 4.97 -15.57
C SER A 113 -11.82 5.43 -15.97
N GLY A 114 -10.79 4.76 -15.48
CA GLY A 114 -9.41 5.14 -15.76
C GLY A 114 -8.41 4.35 -14.94
N SER A 115 -7.19 4.85 -14.83
CA SER A 115 -6.19 4.26 -13.95
C SER A 115 -5.32 5.31 -13.25
N VAL A 116 -4.76 4.91 -12.10
CA VAL A 116 -3.86 5.72 -11.28
C VAL A 116 -2.65 4.88 -10.86
N GLN A 117 -1.48 5.49 -10.86
CA GLN A 117 -0.25 4.92 -10.32
C GLN A 117 -0.13 5.27 -8.84
N LEU A 118 0.07 4.24 -8.02
CA LEU A 118 0.36 4.33 -6.60
C LEU A 118 1.86 4.16 -6.38
N THR A 119 2.46 4.98 -5.52
CA THR A 119 3.86 4.88 -5.11
C THR A 119 3.97 5.18 -3.62
N MET A 120 4.39 4.21 -2.79
CA MET A 120 4.60 4.48 -1.36
C MET A 120 6.00 5.07 -1.14
N ASN A 121 6.07 6.27 -0.54
CA ASN A 121 7.33 6.90 -0.15
C ASN A 121 7.91 6.20 1.10
N VAL A 122 8.63 5.09 0.92
CA VAL A 122 9.14 4.28 2.06
C VAL A 122 10.30 4.96 2.79
N GLY A 123 11.05 5.82 2.12
CA GLY A 123 12.16 6.57 2.72
C GLY A 123 11.74 7.66 3.71
N SER A 124 12.72 8.47 4.11
CA SER A 124 12.52 9.68 4.93
C SER A 124 12.10 10.91 4.11
N THR A 125 12.29 10.87 2.79
CA THR A 125 11.89 11.94 1.87
C THR A 125 10.61 11.54 1.14
N ALA A 126 9.60 12.41 1.24
CA ALA A 126 8.35 12.25 0.52
C ALA A 126 8.37 13.00 -0.81
N SER A 127 7.57 12.54 -1.76
CA SER A 127 7.35 13.22 -3.03
C SER A 127 5.93 12.98 -3.53
N GLY A 128 5.44 13.88 -4.38
CA GLY A 128 4.13 13.77 -5.03
C GLY A 128 2.94 14.15 -4.14
N SER A 129 1.76 13.97 -4.72
CA SER A 129 0.48 14.28 -4.09
C SER A 129 -0.27 13.00 -3.72
N THR A 130 -1.14 13.06 -2.71
CA THR A 130 -1.99 11.97 -2.27
C THR A 130 -3.45 12.43 -2.19
N CYS A 131 -4.37 11.47 -2.26
CA CYS A 131 -5.81 11.72 -2.12
C CYS A 131 -6.33 10.95 -0.91
N VAL A 132 -6.12 11.50 0.28
CA VAL A 132 -6.70 11.00 1.55
C VAL A 132 -8.09 11.60 1.82
N SER A 133 -8.53 12.51 0.96
CA SER A 133 -9.86 13.13 0.94
C SER A 133 -10.20 13.53 -0.50
N SER A 134 -11.32 14.24 -0.70
CA SER A 134 -11.70 14.79 -2.01
C SER A 134 -10.82 15.93 -2.50
N ALA A 135 -9.87 16.39 -1.68
CA ALA A 135 -8.89 17.39 -2.05
C ALA A 135 -7.48 16.77 -2.05
N SER A 136 -6.70 17.09 -3.08
CA SER A 136 -5.31 16.67 -3.17
C SER A 136 -4.47 17.34 -2.08
N SER A 137 -3.59 16.57 -1.45
CA SER A 137 -2.61 17.05 -0.48
C SER A 137 -1.22 16.48 -0.77
N THR A 138 -0.19 16.99 -0.11
CA THR A 138 1.17 16.46 -0.26
C THR A 138 1.28 15.08 0.39
N ALA A 139 1.85 14.11 -0.32
CA ALA A 139 2.13 12.79 0.26
C ALA A 139 3.18 12.90 1.38
N THR A 140 3.04 12.07 2.41
CA THR A 140 3.99 12.04 3.54
C THR A 140 5.11 11.00 3.33
N ALA A 141 6.09 10.98 4.23
CA ALA A 141 7.12 9.94 4.26
C ALA A 141 6.68 8.82 5.21
N ALA A 142 6.83 7.55 4.80
CA ALA A 142 6.56 6.42 5.67
C ALA A 142 7.63 6.25 6.77
N ASN A 143 8.83 6.81 6.55
CA ASN A 143 9.98 6.70 7.45
C ASN A 143 10.34 5.23 7.75
N ARG A 144 10.34 4.40 6.70
CA ARG A 144 10.74 2.99 6.70
C ARG A 144 11.86 2.73 5.68
N PRO A 145 13.01 3.42 5.78
CA PRO A 145 14.06 3.36 4.76
C PRO A 145 14.65 1.96 4.55
N TRP A 146 14.52 1.06 5.52
CA TRP A 146 15.00 -0.33 5.42
C TRP A 146 14.24 -1.21 4.42
N PHE A 147 13.09 -0.76 3.90
CA PHE A 147 12.42 -1.44 2.78
C PHE A 147 13.04 -1.12 1.41
N GLY A 148 14.03 -0.23 1.37
CA GLY A 148 14.75 0.12 0.15
C GLY A 148 13.91 0.95 -0.80
N SER A 149 13.62 0.42 -1.99
CA SER A 149 12.91 1.14 -3.04
C SER A 149 11.42 1.32 -2.74
N ASN A 150 10.87 2.46 -3.19
CA ASN A 150 9.43 2.74 -3.13
C ASN A 150 8.65 1.69 -3.93
N PRO A 151 7.72 0.92 -3.33
CA PRO A 151 6.88 -0.01 -4.06
C PRO A 151 5.82 0.76 -4.86
N THR A 152 5.51 0.23 -6.04
CA THR A 152 4.58 0.83 -6.98
C THR A 152 3.48 -0.17 -7.37
N ALA A 153 2.29 0.33 -7.66
CA ALA A 153 1.19 -0.46 -8.22
C ALA A 153 0.24 0.41 -9.04
N LYS A 154 -0.41 -0.19 -10.04
CA LYS A 154 -1.46 0.46 -10.84
C LYS A 154 -2.84 -0.02 -10.40
N ALA A 155 -3.73 0.92 -10.10
CA ALA A 155 -5.15 0.67 -9.89
C ALA A 155 -5.95 1.09 -11.12
N THR A 156 -6.86 0.22 -11.59
CA THR A 156 -7.67 0.46 -12.79
C THR A 156 -9.16 0.31 -12.49
N PHE A 157 -9.95 1.31 -12.85
CA PHE A 157 -11.40 1.36 -12.65
C PHE A 157 -12.13 1.38 -13.99
N GLY A 158 -13.12 0.51 -14.17
CA GLY A 158 -14.12 0.61 -15.24
C GLY A 158 -13.62 0.49 -16.69
N MET A 159 -12.32 0.26 -16.93
CA MET A 159 -11.76 0.16 -18.28
C MET A 159 -12.10 -1.16 -18.98
N TYR A 160 -12.35 -2.23 -18.21
CA TYR A 160 -12.73 -3.54 -18.75
C TYR A 160 -14.22 -3.78 -18.49
N LYS A 161 -15.07 -3.27 -19.40
CA LYS A 161 -16.50 -3.60 -19.40
C LYS A 161 -16.67 -4.94 -20.10
N SER A 162 -16.89 -6.01 -19.34
CA SER A 162 -17.41 -7.25 -19.94
C SER A 162 -18.79 -6.94 -20.51
N PRO A 163 -19.11 -7.32 -21.76
CA PRO A 163 -20.49 -7.24 -22.23
C PRO A 163 -21.34 -8.10 -21.29
N LEU A 164 -22.32 -7.49 -20.63
CA LEU A 164 -23.39 -8.22 -19.95
C LEU A 164 -24.12 -9.03 -21.03
N ILE A 165 -23.80 -10.31 -21.15
CA ILE A 165 -24.65 -11.25 -21.90
C ILE A 165 -25.93 -11.37 -21.06
N TYR A 166 -27.03 -10.84 -21.58
CA TYR A 166 -28.35 -10.84 -20.93
C TYR A 166 -28.69 -12.21 -20.33
N LEU A 167 -28.78 -12.29 -19.00
CA LEU A 167 -29.53 -13.35 -18.33
C LEU A 167 -30.98 -12.89 -18.23
N ARG A 168 -31.83 -13.50 -19.05
CA ARG A 168 -33.29 -13.41 -18.91
C ARG A 168 -33.70 -14.52 -17.93
N GLU A 169 -34.09 -14.18 -16.72
CA GLU A 169 -34.92 -15.08 -15.92
C GLU A 169 -36.34 -15.02 -16.51
N ASN A 170 -36.80 -16.14 -17.03
CA ASN A 170 -38.18 -16.35 -17.45
C ASN A 170 -38.86 -17.07 -16.30
N TYR A 171 -39.89 -16.45 -15.70
CA TYR A 171 -40.82 -17.12 -14.78
C TYR A 171 -42.09 -17.48 -15.56
#